data_AF-A0A0C3C0K3-F1
#
_entry.id   AF-A0A0C3C0K3-F1
#
_cell.length_a   1.000
_cell.length_b   1.000
_cell.length_c   1.000
_cell.angle_alpha   90.00
_cell.angle_beta   90.00
_cell.angle_gamma   90.00
#
_symmetry.space_group_name_H-M   'P 1'
#
loop_
_entity.id
_entity.type
_entity.pdbx_description
1 polymer ?
#
loop_
_entity_poly.entity_id
_entity_poly.type
_entity_poly.pdbx_seq_one_letter_code
_entity_poly.pdbx_strand_id
1 'polypeptide(L)'
;MIIAAIGYEVSSDVLNNYLFEHDMLSNMGLPIYRKLLIHLESETSTMVHLVNLDDESESTTTRHTFLCCYMECNNRIHDCDDIQAVVVPNAFTRIQEIIQTKGVLRRVVASKGIVYSYDSDGQSRV
;
A
#
# COMPACT_ATOMS: atom_id res chain seq x y z
N MET A 1 0.61 -12.68 -12.34
CA MET A 1 -0.07 -11.43 -11.99
C MET A 1 1.01 -10.38 -11.86
N ILE A 2 1.00 -9.35 -12.69
CA ILE A 2 1.88 -8.21 -12.52
C ILE A 2 1.13 -7.20 -11.65
N ILE A 3 1.83 -6.58 -10.71
CA ILE A 3 1.29 -5.53 -9.84
C ILE A 3 2.03 -4.25 -10.18
N ALA A 4 1.29 -3.24 -10.65
CA ALA A 4 1.75 -1.87 -10.74
C ALA A 4 1.18 -1.08 -9.56
N ALA A 5 2.00 -0.32 -8.85
CA ALA A 5 1.53 0.44 -7.70
C ALA A 5 2.26 1.79 -7.58
N ILE A 6 1.54 2.78 -7.04
CA ILE A 6 2.08 4.12 -6.80
C ILE A 6 1.76 4.52 -5.38
N GLY A 7 2.82 4.71 -4.59
CA GLY A 7 2.68 4.83 -3.14
C GLY A 7 3.97 5.12 -2.42
N TYR A 8 3.87 5.12 -1.10
CA TYR A 8 5.00 5.30 -0.20
C TYR A 8 5.35 3.97 0.46
N GLU A 9 6.63 3.64 0.47
CA GLU A 9 7.11 2.47 1.20
C GLU A 9 7.10 2.75 2.71
N VAL A 10 6.64 1.78 3.50
CA VAL A 10 6.59 1.83 4.97
C VAL A 10 7.31 0.60 5.50
N SER A 11 8.09 0.75 6.58
CA SER A 11 8.70 -0.41 7.23
C SER A 11 7.66 -1.18 8.06
N SER A 12 7.86 -2.49 8.18
CA SER A 12 7.00 -3.33 9.01
C SER A 12 6.91 -2.84 10.45
N ASP A 13 8.02 -2.35 11.01
CA ASP A 13 8.07 -1.84 12.39
C ASP A 13 7.20 -0.59 12.57
N VAL A 14 7.30 0.38 11.64
CA VAL A 14 6.47 1.59 11.69
C VAL A 14 4.99 1.25 11.53
N LEU A 15 4.67 0.36 10.59
CA LEU A 15 3.30 -0.08 10.37
C LEU A 15 2.72 -0.79 11.60
N ASN A 16 3.50 -1.70 12.21
CA ASN A 16 3.07 -2.43 13.40
C ASN A 16 2.88 -1.51 14.60
N ASN A 17 3.78 -0.54 14.81
CA ASN A 17 3.65 0.45 15.87
C ASN A 17 2.38 1.29 15.67
N TYR A 18 2.13 1.77 14.46
CA TYR A 18 0.91 2.51 14.13
C TYR A 18 -0.36 1.69 14.40
N LEU A 19 -0.38 0.43 13.94
CA LEU A 19 -1.51 -0.46 14.18
C LEU A 19 -1.76 -0.72 15.67
N PHE A 20 -0.70 -0.80 16.47
CA PHE A 20 -0.77 -0.98 17.92
C PHE A 20 -1.31 0.29 18.62
N GLU A 21 -0.77 1.46 18.30
CA GLU A 21 -1.15 2.74 18.89
C GLU A 21 -2.62 3.12 18.62
N HIS A 22 -3.17 2.63 17.50
CA HIS A 22 -4.54 2.92 17.08
C HIS A 22 -5.55 1.77 17.32
N ASP A 23 -5.20 0.74 18.11
CA ASP A 23 -6.08 -0.41 18.41
C ASP A 23 -6.63 -1.11 17.14
N MET A 24 -5.75 -1.26 16.15
CA MET A 24 -6.04 -1.88 14.85
C MET A 24 -5.47 -3.30 14.73
N LEU A 25 -5.16 -3.91 15.87
CA LEU A 25 -4.81 -5.33 15.98
C LEU A 25 -6.03 -6.13 16.44
N SER A 26 -6.13 -7.37 15.97
CA SER A 26 -7.12 -8.33 16.46
C SER A 26 -6.73 -8.83 17.86
N ASN A 27 -7.65 -9.55 18.52
CA ASN A 27 -7.38 -10.21 19.80
C ASN A 27 -6.21 -11.21 19.75
N MET A 28 -5.82 -11.65 18.54
CA MET A 28 -4.65 -12.52 18.32
C MET A 28 -3.39 -11.73 17.94
N GLY A 29 -3.40 -10.40 18.03
CA GLY A 29 -2.29 -9.53 17.63
C GLY A 29 -2.09 -9.41 16.11
N LEU A 30 -3.00 -9.96 15.29
CA LEU A 30 -2.91 -9.87 13.83
C LEU A 30 -3.43 -8.52 13.32
N PRO A 31 -2.78 -7.89 12.33
CA PRO A 31 -3.24 -6.65 11.71
C PRO A 31 -4.67 -6.73 11.15
N ILE A 32 -5.49 -5.72 11.48
CA ILE A 32 -6.80 -5.51 10.86
C ILE A 32 -6.64 -4.47 9.76
N TYR A 33 -6.04 -4.85 8.62
CA TYR A 33 -5.75 -3.93 7.52
C TYR A 33 -6.97 -3.19 6.99
N ARG A 34 -8.17 -3.78 7.12
CA ARG A 34 -9.43 -3.09 6.82
C ARG A 34 -9.62 -1.81 7.64
N LYS A 35 -9.39 -1.86 8.96
CA LYS A 35 -9.50 -0.67 9.83
C LYS A 35 -8.46 0.38 9.46
N LEU A 36 -7.22 -0.07 9.20
CA LEU A 36 -6.12 0.80 8.77
C LEU A 36 -6.48 1.56 7.50
N LEU A 37 -6.88 0.83 6.44
CA LEU A 37 -7.13 1.45 5.14
C LEU A 37 -8.32 2.42 5.21
N ILE A 38 -9.43 2.05 5.86
CA ILE A 38 -10.57 2.96 6.05
C ILE A 38 -10.17 4.22 6.82
N HIS A 39 -9.34 4.07 7.86
CA HIS A 39 -8.86 5.22 8.64
C HIS A 39 -7.99 6.15 7.79
N LEU A 40 -7.02 5.62 7.03
CA LEU A 40 -6.18 6.43 6.14
C LEU A 40 -6.98 7.09 5.01
N GLU A 41 -7.98 6.41 4.47
CA GLU A 41 -8.91 6.99 3.48
C GLU A 41 -9.68 8.16 4.08
N SER A 42 -10.10 8.08 5.35
CA SER A 42 -10.79 9.17 6.02
C SER A 42 -9.90 10.40 6.28
N GLU A 43 -8.63 10.19 6.65
CA GLU A 43 -7.68 11.28 6.92
C GLU A 43 -7.20 11.97 5.64
N THR A 44 -7.01 11.22 4.56
CA THR A 44 -6.47 11.71 3.28
C THR A 44 -7.54 12.05 2.25
N SER A 45 -8.81 11.67 2.47
CA SER A 45 -9.89 11.77 1.49
C SER A 45 -9.52 11.16 0.13
N THR A 46 -8.63 10.16 0.13
CA THR A 46 -8.13 9.47 -1.06
C THR A 46 -8.18 7.98 -0.81
N MET A 47 -8.49 7.19 -1.85
CA MET A 47 -8.44 5.74 -1.77
C MET A 47 -7.04 5.25 -1.40
N VAL A 48 -6.93 4.26 -0.49
CA VAL A 48 -5.66 3.70 -0.05
C VAL A 48 -5.67 2.19 -0.15
N HIS A 49 -4.59 1.65 -0.71
CA HIS A 49 -4.32 0.22 -0.83
C HIS A 49 -3.05 -0.11 -0.04
N LEU A 50 -3.01 -1.29 0.60
CA LEU A 50 -1.78 -1.84 1.17
C LEU A 50 -1.25 -2.89 0.20
N VAL A 51 -0.03 -2.68 -0.30
CA VAL A 51 0.59 -3.54 -1.30
C VAL A 51 1.90 -4.09 -0.74
N ASN A 52 1.98 -5.40 -0.59
CA ASN A 52 3.20 -6.12 -0.23
C ASN A 52 3.81 -6.69 -1.51
N LEU A 53 4.96 -6.18 -1.94
CA LEU A 53 5.67 -6.66 -3.12
C LEU A 53 6.86 -7.50 -2.71
N ASP A 54 7.03 -8.64 -3.38
CA ASP A 54 8.16 -9.52 -3.15
C ASP A 54 9.23 -9.22 -4.21
N ASP A 55 10.39 -8.75 -3.77
CA ASP A 55 11.59 -8.58 -4.59
C ASP A 55 12.44 -9.85 -4.49
N GLU A 56 12.43 -10.64 -5.57
CA GLU A 56 13.21 -11.86 -5.67
C GLU A 56 14.60 -11.55 -6.23
N SER A 57 15.59 -11.56 -5.35
CA SER A 57 17.00 -11.62 -5.74
C SER A 57 17.48 -13.07 -5.80
N GLU A 58 18.64 -13.33 -6.40
CA GLU A 58 19.20 -14.67 -6.63
C GLU A 58 19.29 -15.55 -5.35
N SER A 59 19.31 -14.96 -4.16
CA SER A 59 19.49 -15.68 -2.89
C SER A 59 18.52 -15.30 -1.76
N THR A 60 17.72 -14.26 -1.92
CA THR A 60 16.77 -13.79 -0.89
C THR A 60 15.51 -13.18 -1.49
N THR A 61 14.37 -13.43 -0.85
CA THR A 61 13.12 -12.72 -1.14
C THR A 61 12.95 -11.61 -0.11
N THR A 62 13.02 -10.36 -0.54
CA THR A 62 12.76 -9.20 0.31
C THR A 62 11.33 -8.72 0.09
N ARG A 63 10.52 -8.63 1.16
CA ARG A 63 9.17 -8.08 1.08
C ARG A 63 9.18 -6.59 1.37
N HIS A 64 8.65 -5.80 0.45
CA HIS A 64 8.44 -4.37 0.58
C HIS A 64 6.96 -4.06 0.78
N THR A 65 6.65 -3.26 1.79
CA THR A 65 5.28 -2.86 2.10
C THR A 65 5.05 -1.41 1.66
N PHE A 66 3.99 -1.18 0.89
CA PHE A 66 3.61 0.13 0.38
C PHE A 66 2.18 0.48 0.77
N LEU A 67 1.97 1.74 1.12
CA LEU A 67 0.64 2.37 1.12
C LEU A 67 0.49 3.14 -0.19
N CYS A 68 -0.52 2.79 -0.97
CA CYS A 68 -0.65 3.21 -2.36
C CYS A 68 -1.97 3.93 -2.62
N CYS A 69 -1.96 4.99 -3.42
CA CYS A 69 -3.17 5.64 -3.94
C CYS A 69 -3.64 5.06 -5.27
N TYR A 70 -2.77 4.28 -5.90
CA TYR A 70 -3.03 3.60 -7.14
C TYR A 70 -2.44 2.20 -7.07
N MET A 71 -3.21 1.23 -7.54
CA MET A 71 -2.73 -0.12 -7.75
C MET A 71 -3.51 -0.76 -8.90
N GLU A 72 -2.80 -1.51 -9.72
CA GLU A 72 -3.37 -2.28 -10.83
C GLU A 72 -2.80 -3.70 -10.78
N CYS A 73 -3.70 -4.68 -10.79
CA CYS A 73 -3.36 -6.11 -10.75
C CYS A 73 -3.96 -6.80 -11.98
N ASN A 74 -3.35 -6.61 -13.13
CA ASN A 74 -3.76 -7.24 -14.38
C ASN A 74 -2.54 -7.79 -15.13
N ASN A 75 -2.76 -8.80 -15.97
CA ASN A 75 -1.70 -9.39 -16.80
C ASN A 75 -1.34 -8.52 -18.02
N ARG A 76 -1.62 -7.21 -17.96
CA ARG A 76 -1.27 -6.28 -19.01
C ARG A 76 0.21 -5.92 -18.87
N ILE A 77 0.90 -5.82 -20.00
CA ILE A 77 2.24 -5.24 -20.03
C ILE A 77 2.04 -3.72 -19.90
N HIS A 78 2.47 -3.15 -18.78
CA HIS A 78 2.54 -1.71 -18.62
C HIS A 78 3.78 -1.19 -19.34
N ASP A 79 3.60 -0.19 -20.19
CA ASP A 79 4.74 0.65 -20.56
C ASP A 79 5.13 1.51 -19.34
N CYS A 80 6.41 1.87 -19.23
CA CYS A 80 6.88 2.77 -18.18
C CYS A 80 6.12 4.09 -18.23
N ASP A 81 5.78 4.56 -19.43
CA ASP A 81 5.03 5.80 -19.65
C ASP A 81 3.61 5.75 -19.06
N ASP A 82 2.93 4.60 -19.12
CA ASP A 82 1.58 4.44 -18.58
C ASP A 82 1.56 4.71 -17.07
N ILE A 83 2.50 4.10 -16.34
CA ILE A 83 2.59 4.26 -14.89
C ILE A 83 3.07 5.66 -14.52
N GLN A 84 3.96 6.27 -15.31
CA GLN A 84 4.42 7.63 -15.07
C GLN A 84 3.30 8.67 -15.28
N ALA A 85 2.40 8.41 -16.23
CA ALA A 85 1.27 9.29 -16.55
C ALA A 85 0.16 9.31 -15.47
N VAL A 86 0.10 8.31 -14.60
CA VAL A 86 -0.92 8.28 -13.53
C VAL A 86 -0.75 9.47 -12.59
N VAL A 87 -1.79 10.29 -12.52
CA VAL A 87 -1.85 11.46 -11.64
C VAL A 87 -2.08 11.01 -10.20
N VAL A 88 -1.21 11.48 -9.30
CA VAL A 88 -1.31 11.21 -7.86
C VAL A 88 -2.17 12.29 -7.24
N PRO A 89 -3.26 11.95 -6.51
CA PRO A 89 -4.06 12.95 -5.83
C PRO A 89 -3.21 13.73 -4.83
N ASN A 90 -3.23 15.07 -4.88
CA ASN A 90 -2.46 15.90 -3.95
C ASN A 90 -2.78 15.58 -2.48
N ALA A 91 -4.04 15.23 -2.18
CA ALA A 91 -4.45 14.89 -0.82
C ALA A 91 -3.79 13.61 -0.29
N PHE A 92 -3.31 12.73 -1.16
CA PHE A 92 -2.60 11.52 -0.77
C PHE A 92 -1.23 11.80 -0.14
N THR A 93 -0.57 12.91 -0.49
CA THR A 93 0.76 13.23 0.07
C THR A 93 0.72 13.43 1.59
N ARG A 94 -0.47 13.74 2.14
CA ARG A 94 -0.70 13.84 3.60
C ARG A 94 -0.46 12.53 4.34
N ILE A 95 -0.40 11.38 3.65
CA ILE A 95 -0.09 10.10 4.30
C ILE A 95 1.26 10.12 5.04
N GLN A 96 2.22 10.91 4.55
CA GLN A 96 3.53 11.07 5.19
C GLN A 96 3.47 11.86 6.51
N GLU A 97 2.40 12.62 6.74
CA GLU A 97 2.13 13.34 7.99
C GLU A 97 1.47 12.43 9.03
N ILE A 98 0.82 11.35 8.58
CA ILE A 98 0.04 10.42 9.41
C ILE A 98 0.91 9.24 9.85
N ILE A 99 1.65 8.64 8.91
CA ILE A 99 2.52 7.50 9.16
C ILE A 99 3.90 7.74 8.52
N GLN A 100 4.96 7.39 9.25
CA GLN A 100 6.32 7.60 8.76
C GLN A 100 6.59 6.70 7.54
N THR A 101 7.09 7.30 6.46
CA THR A 101 7.38 6.61 5.18
C THR A 101 8.87 6.67 4.85
N LYS A 102 9.36 5.74 4.01
CA LYS A 102 10.77 5.66 3.58
C LYS A 102 11.11 6.64 2.44
N GLY A 103 10.79 7.92 2.65
CA GLY A 103 11.17 9.01 1.74
C GLY A 103 10.11 9.34 0.69
N VAL A 104 10.49 9.36 -0.59
CA VAL A 104 9.65 9.90 -1.67
C VAL A 104 8.62 8.90 -2.18
N LEU A 105 7.59 9.42 -2.86
CA LEU A 105 6.62 8.62 -3.59
C LEU A 105 7.33 7.75 -4.64
N ARG A 106 6.96 6.48 -4.71
CA ARG A 106 7.51 5.52 -5.67
C ARG A 106 6.44 5.01 -6.61
N ARG A 107 6.85 4.75 -7.83
CA ARG A 107 6.09 4.04 -8.85
C ARG A 107 6.80 2.71 -9.08
N VAL A 108 6.14 1.61 -8.76
CA VAL A 108 6.77 0.28 -8.70
C VAL A 108 5.99 -0.73 -9.51
N VAL A 109 6.71 -1.68 -10.09
CA VAL A 109 6.16 -2.83 -10.80
C VAL A 109 6.81 -4.08 -10.24
N ALA A 110 6.01 -5.07 -9.89
CA ALA A 110 6.49 -6.36 -9.41
C ALA A 110 5.69 -7.52 -10.01
N SER A 111 6.34 -8.67 -10.13
CA SER A 111 5.74 -9.90 -10.66
C SER A 111 5.06 -10.75 -9.59
N LYS A 112 5.28 -10.44 -8.30
CA LYS A 112 4.74 -11.14 -7.13
C LYS A 112 4.43 -10.17 -6.00
N GLY A 113 3.34 -10.44 -5.30
CA GLY A 113 2.92 -9.67 -4.15
C GLY A 113 1.50 -10.00 -3.68
N ILE A 114 1.10 -9.33 -2.62
CA ILE A 114 -0.24 -9.42 -2.02
C ILE A 114 -0.79 -8.00 -1.93
N VAL A 115 -2.05 -7.84 -2.31
CA VAL A 115 -2.77 -6.58 -2.21
C VAL A 115 -3.91 -6.71 -1.22
N TYR A 116 -4.03 -5.71 -0.35
CA TYR A 116 -5.20 -5.50 0.48
C TYR A 116 -5.85 -4.19 0.08
N SER A 117 -7.14 -4.26 -0.27
CA SER A 117 -7.95 -3.10 -0.59
C SER A 117 -9.39 -3.38 -0.19
N TYR A 118 -10.00 -2.46 0.55
CA TYR A 118 -11.34 -2.63 1.08
C TYR A 118 -12.19 -1.40 0.79
N ASP A 119 -13.47 -1.61 0.50
CA ASP A 119 -14.45 -0.52 0.46
C ASP A 119 -14.86 -0.02 1.85
N SER A 120 -15.72 0.99 1.89
CA SER A 120 -16.24 1.57 3.14
C SER A 120 -17.05 0.58 3.97
N ASP A 121 -17.64 -0.43 3.33
CA ASP A 121 -18.38 -1.52 4.00
C ASP A 121 -17.43 -2.63 4.47
N GLY A 122 -16.16 -2.55 4.10
CA GLY A 122 -15.11 -3.49 4.46
C GLY A 122 -15.00 -4.71 3.55
N GLN A 123 -15.64 -4.70 2.39
CA GLN A 123 -15.51 -5.76 1.39
C GLN A 123 -14.25 -5.58 0.55
N SER A 124 -13.65 -6.68 0.10
CA SER A 124 -12.46 -6.63 -0.77
C SER A 124 -12.79 -5.97 -2.11
N ARG A 125 -11.94 -5.04 -2.57
CA ARG A 125 -12.03 -4.43 -3.91
C ARG A 125 -11.22 -5.18 -4.98
N VAL A 126 -10.37 -6.10 -4.55
CA VAL A 126 -9.50 -6.96 -5.39
C VAL A 126 -9.89 -8.41 -5.29
#